data_AF-A0A5N4DRL3-F1
#
_entry.id   AF-A0A5N4DRL3-F1
#
_cell.length_a   1.000
_cell.length_b   1.000
_cell.length_c   1.000
_cell.angle_alpha   90.00
_cell.angle_beta   90.00
_cell.angle_gamma   90.00
#
_symmetry.space_group_name_H-M   'P 1'
#
loop_
_entity.id
_entity.type
_entity.pdbx_description
1 polymer ?
#
loop_
_entity_poly.entity_id
_entity_poly.type
_entity_poly.pdbx_seq_one_letter_code
_entity_poly.pdbx_strand_id
1 'polypeptide(L)'
;MSPAMIVISTPNSDFNSLFPYSDFRDLDHKFEWSRMEFQTWALDVANRYNYSVEFTGVGEPPSGAEDVGYCTQIGIFHRKAQATEPDISEQQGQHVYQVAYTTSYPSLQQIKYRRRVVVYETYREVHRMRRKYKMGLTWCELEADPEDPDNPRRKFTSGLPSPQPLKEAEKSTEMTPKPFCIGDKFYVPLERIIAYPKVKHLCGNVEELRALIADAVELNCSGSAVQVDLDHYADC
;
A
#
# COMPACT_ATOMS: atom_id res chain seq x y z
N MET A 1 31.62 -2.48 2.44
CA MET A 1 30.25 -2.57 3.03
C MET A 1 30.30 -3.39 4.31
N SER A 2 29.38 -3.16 5.25
CA SER A 2 29.29 -3.89 6.53
C SER A 2 27.81 -4.06 6.96
N PRO A 3 26.97 -4.75 6.17
CA PRO A 3 25.53 -4.81 6.42
C PRO A 3 25.18 -5.54 7.73
N ALA A 4 23.97 -5.33 8.24
CA ALA A 4 23.50 -6.00 9.46
C ALA A 4 23.35 -7.52 9.29
N MET A 5 23.03 -7.96 8.07
CA MET A 5 22.82 -9.36 7.71
C MET A 5 23.41 -9.63 6.31
N ILE A 6 24.02 -10.80 6.13
CA ILE A 6 24.49 -11.31 4.83
C ILE A 6 23.97 -12.74 4.70
N VAL A 7 23.39 -13.09 3.55
CA VAL A 7 22.98 -14.45 3.23
C VAL A 7 23.83 -14.93 2.06
N ILE A 8 24.54 -16.04 2.25
CA ILE A 8 25.34 -16.68 1.22
C ILE A 8 24.80 -18.09 1.02
N SER A 9 24.44 -18.42 -0.21
CA SER A 9 24.05 -19.76 -0.62
C SER A 9 25.06 -20.32 -1.61
N THR A 10 25.37 -21.60 -1.50
CA THR A 10 26.23 -22.31 -2.46
C THR A 10 25.75 -23.77 -2.60
N PRO A 11 25.97 -24.43 -3.75
CA PRO A 11 25.80 -25.88 -3.84
C PRO A 11 26.59 -26.61 -2.73
N ASN A 12 26.02 -27.72 -2.26
CA ASN A 12 26.69 -28.67 -1.37
C ASN A 12 27.18 -29.87 -2.19
N SER A 13 28.50 -30.02 -2.36
CA SER A 13 29.04 -31.13 -3.15
C SER A 13 28.79 -32.50 -2.53
N ASP A 14 28.58 -32.60 -1.20
CA ASP A 14 28.23 -33.86 -0.53
C ASP A 14 26.91 -34.45 -1.11
N PHE A 15 26.00 -33.56 -1.54
CA PHE A 15 24.71 -33.94 -2.11
C PHE A 15 24.81 -34.42 -3.58
N ASN A 16 25.91 -34.13 -4.27
CA ASN A 16 26.03 -34.38 -5.72
C ASN A 16 25.94 -35.88 -6.05
N SER A 17 26.38 -36.73 -5.11
CA SER A 17 26.28 -38.19 -5.20
C SER A 17 24.85 -38.71 -5.43
N LEU A 18 23.83 -37.92 -5.08
CA LEU A 18 22.42 -38.27 -5.28
C LEU A 18 21.92 -37.93 -6.69
N PHE A 19 22.67 -37.16 -7.46
CA PHE A 19 22.36 -36.87 -8.86
C PHE A 19 22.98 -37.91 -9.78
N PRO A 20 22.28 -38.28 -10.87
CA PRO A 20 22.70 -39.39 -11.71
C PRO A 20 24.02 -39.16 -12.47
N TYR A 21 24.49 -37.91 -12.63
CA TYR A 21 25.62 -37.58 -13.52
C TYR A 21 26.42 -36.33 -13.13
N SER A 22 26.99 -36.24 -11.92
CA SER A 22 27.65 -34.98 -11.55
C SER A 22 28.63 -35.08 -10.38
N ASP A 23 29.92 -34.84 -10.65
CA ASP A 23 30.85 -34.32 -9.64
C ASP A 23 30.62 -32.81 -9.42
N PHE A 24 30.25 -32.10 -10.50
CA PHE A 24 29.89 -30.66 -10.55
C PHE A 24 28.54 -30.46 -11.22
N ARG A 25 27.65 -29.67 -10.61
CA ARG A 25 26.27 -29.45 -11.08
C ARG A 25 26.19 -28.59 -12.32
N ASP A 26 27.19 -27.73 -12.52
CA ASP A 26 27.31 -26.84 -13.68
C ASP A 26 28.78 -26.75 -14.12
N LEU A 27 29.02 -26.74 -15.43
CA LEU A 27 30.36 -26.64 -16.01
C LEU A 27 30.99 -25.25 -15.79
N ASP A 28 30.19 -24.21 -15.56
CA ASP A 28 30.70 -22.87 -15.32
C ASP A 28 31.11 -22.63 -13.86
N HIS A 29 30.74 -23.52 -12.94
CA HIS A 29 31.19 -23.46 -11.55
C HIS A 29 32.71 -23.61 -11.46
N LYS A 30 33.34 -22.72 -10.68
CA LYS A 30 34.80 -22.76 -10.47
C LYS A 30 35.21 -23.69 -9.32
N PHE A 31 34.29 -23.96 -8.40
CA PHE A 31 34.42 -24.89 -7.29
C PHE A 31 33.03 -25.23 -6.73
N GLU A 32 32.91 -26.35 -6.04
CA GLU A 32 31.73 -26.73 -5.25
C GLU A 32 32.20 -27.28 -3.92
N TRP A 33 31.83 -26.60 -2.82
CA TRP A 33 32.26 -26.97 -1.48
C TRP A 33 31.37 -28.04 -0.85
N SER A 34 32.01 -28.93 -0.11
CA SER A 34 31.35 -29.79 0.87
C SER A 34 30.79 -28.95 2.02
N ARG A 35 29.98 -29.55 2.90
CA ARG A 35 29.52 -28.86 4.12
C ARG A 35 30.66 -28.41 5.00
N MET A 36 31.68 -29.25 5.15
CA MET A 36 32.83 -28.97 6.02
C MET A 36 33.63 -27.77 5.51
N GLU A 37 33.91 -27.72 4.20
CA GLU A 37 34.67 -26.62 3.59
C GLU A 37 33.91 -25.29 3.71
N PHE A 38 32.62 -25.30 3.40
CA PHE A 38 31.79 -24.10 3.52
C PHE A 38 31.69 -23.61 4.97
N GLN A 39 31.45 -24.51 5.92
CA GLN A 39 31.35 -24.15 7.34
C GLN A 39 32.68 -23.61 7.88
N THR A 40 33.79 -24.24 7.53
CA THR A 40 35.13 -23.80 7.95
C THR A 40 35.43 -22.40 7.44
N TRP A 41 35.21 -22.16 6.15
CA TRP A 41 35.38 -20.85 5.54
C TRP A 41 34.45 -19.80 6.19
N ALA A 42 33.17 -20.13 6.35
CA ALA A 42 32.18 -19.22 6.89
C ALA A 42 32.48 -18.84 8.35
N LEU A 43 32.92 -19.79 9.17
CA LEU A 43 33.31 -19.52 10.56
C LEU A 43 34.54 -18.61 10.64
N ASP A 44 35.55 -18.82 9.79
CA ASP A 44 36.73 -17.93 9.72
C ASP A 44 36.33 -16.50 9.35
N VAL A 45 35.52 -16.34 8.29
CA VAL A 45 35.00 -15.04 7.85
C VAL A 45 34.19 -14.38 8.96
N ALA A 46 33.28 -15.12 9.60
CA ALA A 46 32.45 -14.59 10.66
C ALA A 46 33.30 -14.07 11.84
N ASN A 47 34.32 -14.82 12.25
CA ASN A 47 35.24 -14.40 13.31
C ASN A 47 36.06 -13.18 12.91
N ARG A 48 36.61 -13.16 11.69
CA ARG A 48 37.46 -12.06 11.21
C ARG A 48 36.71 -10.72 11.10
N TYR A 49 35.44 -10.75 10.72
CA TYR A 49 34.66 -9.53 10.47
C TYR A 49 33.60 -9.22 11.54
N ASN A 50 33.65 -9.89 12.69
CA ASN A 50 32.72 -9.70 13.81
C ASN A 50 31.25 -9.99 13.47
N TYR A 51 31.01 -11.11 12.81
CA TYR A 51 29.69 -11.70 12.60
C TYR A 51 29.53 -12.97 13.44
N SER A 52 28.29 -13.38 13.70
CA SER A 52 27.90 -14.77 13.97
C SER A 52 27.36 -15.38 12.69
N VAL A 53 27.46 -16.70 12.54
CA VAL A 53 26.92 -17.41 11.38
C VAL A 53 26.03 -18.56 11.85
N GLU A 54 24.87 -18.69 11.21
CA GLU A 54 23.96 -19.83 11.32
C GLU A 54 23.97 -20.60 10.00
N PHE A 55 23.94 -21.94 10.08
CA PHE A 55 23.94 -22.81 8.91
C PHE A 55 22.57 -23.45 8.72
N THR A 56 22.05 -23.35 7.50
CA THR A 56 20.80 -23.96 7.07
C THR A 56 20.92 -24.35 5.59
N GLY A 57 19.82 -24.72 4.95
CA GLY A 57 19.80 -25.05 3.53
C GLY A 57 18.41 -25.32 2.98
N VAL A 58 18.36 -25.66 1.70
CA VAL A 58 17.14 -26.05 0.99
C VAL A 58 17.39 -27.31 0.14
N GLY A 59 16.30 -28.05 -0.11
CA GLY A 59 16.35 -29.34 -0.79
C GLY A 59 16.79 -30.43 0.17
N GLU A 60 15.85 -30.95 0.96
CA GLU A 60 16.10 -32.07 1.84
C GLU A 60 16.48 -33.32 1.04
N PRO A 61 17.39 -34.16 1.58
CA PRO A 61 17.71 -35.42 0.94
C PRO A 61 16.49 -36.35 0.95
N PRO A 62 16.40 -37.28 0.00
CA PRO A 62 15.41 -38.35 0.04
C PRO A 62 15.64 -39.24 1.28
N SER A 63 14.59 -39.94 1.71
CA SER A 63 14.67 -40.85 2.85
C SER A 63 15.79 -41.88 2.68
N GLY A 64 16.63 -42.03 3.70
CA GLY A 64 17.78 -42.94 3.70
C GLY A 64 19.12 -42.31 3.23
N ALA A 65 19.14 -41.02 2.91
CA ALA A 65 20.35 -40.26 2.56
C ALA A 65 20.49 -38.98 3.41
N GLU A 66 19.97 -38.99 4.64
CA GLU A 66 19.94 -37.80 5.51
C GLU A 66 21.33 -37.27 5.87
N ASP A 67 22.35 -38.11 5.76
CA ASP A 67 23.74 -37.81 6.11
C ASP A 67 24.38 -36.79 5.16
N VAL A 68 23.95 -36.65 3.91
CA VAL A 68 24.52 -35.68 2.95
C VAL A 68 24.08 -34.23 3.21
N GLY A 69 23.03 -34.03 4.03
CA GLY A 69 22.47 -32.72 4.34
C GLY A 69 21.67 -32.09 3.19
N TYR A 70 21.51 -30.77 3.20
CA TYR A 70 20.75 -30.05 2.18
C TYR A 70 21.46 -30.00 0.83
N CYS A 71 20.67 -29.99 -0.25
CA CYS A 71 21.14 -29.81 -1.62
C CYS A 71 21.85 -28.47 -1.82
N THR A 72 21.27 -27.39 -1.31
CA THR A 72 21.92 -26.06 -1.25
C THR A 72 22.17 -25.72 0.20
N GLN A 73 23.41 -25.38 0.53
CA GLN A 73 23.80 -24.94 1.87
C GLN A 73 23.80 -23.42 1.94
N ILE A 74 23.41 -22.88 3.09
CA ILE A 74 23.20 -21.45 3.33
C ILE A 74 23.87 -21.07 4.65
N GLY A 75 24.68 -20.02 4.60
CA GLY A 75 25.25 -19.34 5.76
C GLY A 75 24.57 -18.00 5.95
N ILE A 76 23.91 -17.81 7.09
CA ILE A 76 23.26 -16.54 7.48
C ILE A 76 24.16 -15.85 8.48
N PHE A 77 24.80 -14.76 8.06
CA PHE A 77 25.71 -13.99 8.89
C PHE A 77 24.97 -12.81 9.50
N HIS A 78 25.04 -12.69 10.83
CA HIS A 78 24.51 -11.56 11.56
C HIS A 78 25.65 -10.77 12.18
N ARG A 79 25.67 -9.45 11.94
CA ARG A 79 26.69 -8.59 12.54
C ARG A 79 26.51 -8.60 14.05
N LYS A 80 27.55 -8.97 14.80
CA LYS A 80 27.50 -8.93 16.27
C LYS A 80 27.33 -7.48 16.71
N ALA A 81 26.39 -7.21 17.61
CA ALA A 81 26.15 -5.87 18.10
C ALA A 81 27.44 -5.31 18.72
N GLN A 82 27.93 -4.19 18.19
CA GLN A 82 28.89 -3.38 18.91
C GLN A 82 28.11 -2.50 19.89
N ALA A 83 28.58 -2.41 21.13
CA ALA A 83 28.24 -1.27 21.95
C ALA A 83 28.89 -0.04 21.31
N THR A 84 28.06 0.93 20.94
CA THR A 84 28.36 2.38 20.82
C THR A 84 28.56 2.95 19.40
N GLU A 85 27.77 4.01 19.18
CA GLU A 85 27.75 5.11 18.18
C GLU A 85 27.61 4.81 16.67
N PRO A 86 26.64 5.45 15.99
CA PRO A 86 26.58 5.46 14.54
C PRO A 86 27.75 6.31 14.00
N ASP A 87 28.79 5.65 13.49
CA ASP A 87 29.82 6.29 12.68
C ASP A 87 29.20 6.73 11.34
N ILE A 88 28.65 7.95 11.32
CA ILE A 88 28.24 8.66 10.10
C ILE A 88 29.49 9.34 9.53
N SER A 89 30.50 8.56 9.15
CA SER A 89 31.46 9.02 8.16
C SER A 89 30.92 8.61 6.79
N GLU A 90 30.33 9.58 6.09
CA GLU A 90 30.09 9.44 4.64
C GLU A 90 31.44 9.29 3.96
N GLN A 91 31.92 8.05 3.84
CA GLN A 91 33.04 7.77 2.96
C GLN A 91 32.61 8.19 1.56
N GLN A 92 33.30 9.18 0.99
CA GLN A 92 33.17 9.57 -0.42
C GLN A 92 33.40 8.31 -1.28
N GLY A 93 32.31 7.62 -1.59
CA GLY A 93 32.34 6.34 -2.27
C GLY A 93 32.72 6.52 -3.73
N GLN A 94 33.72 5.78 -4.17
CA GLN A 94 34.02 5.67 -5.59
C GLN A 94 32.85 4.94 -6.27
N HIS A 95 32.15 5.61 -7.18
CA HIS A 95 31.06 5.00 -7.95
C HIS A 95 31.64 4.05 -9.01
N VAL A 96 31.86 2.79 -8.63
CA VAL A 96 32.39 1.74 -9.53
C VAL A 96 31.29 1.15 -10.43
N TYR A 97 30.06 1.04 -9.93
CA TYR A 97 28.95 0.46 -10.68
C TYR A 97 28.27 1.47 -11.61
N GLN A 98 27.91 1.04 -12.82
CA GLN A 98 27.03 1.78 -13.72
C GLN A 98 25.56 1.40 -13.44
N VAL A 99 24.74 2.40 -13.13
CA VAL A 99 23.30 2.19 -12.93
C VAL A 99 22.64 1.84 -14.27
N ALA A 100 22.17 0.60 -14.40
CA ALA A 100 21.42 0.17 -15.59
C ALA A 100 19.98 0.71 -15.59
N TYR A 101 19.35 0.77 -14.41
CA TYR A 101 17.98 1.26 -14.23
C TYR A 101 17.77 1.73 -12.78
N THR A 102 16.95 2.76 -12.59
CA THR A 102 16.50 3.19 -11.26
C THR A 102 15.02 3.58 -11.29
N THR A 103 14.31 3.31 -10.21
CA THR A 103 12.90 3.71 -10.07
C THR A 103 12.60 4.10 -8.64
N SER A 104 11.64 5.00 -8.47
CA SER A 104 11.17 5.48 -7.16
C SER A 104 9.65 5.39 -7.14
N TYR A 105 9.12 4.69 -6.15
CA TYR A 105 7.68 4.54 -5.98
C TYR A 105 7.12 5.68 -5.11
N PRO A 106 5.99 6.27 -5.51
CA PRO A 106 5.36 7.33 -4.73
C PRO A 106 4.85 6.80 -3.40
N SER A 107 5.00 7.59 -2.34
CA SER A 107 4.45 7.26 -1.01
C SER A 107 3.53 8.36 -0.49
N LEU A 108 2.59 7.99 0.38
CA LEU A 108 1.74 8.96 1.07
C LEU A 108 2.50 9.84 2.09
N GLN A 109 3.77 9.54 2.38
CA GLN A 109 4.62 10.45 3.16
C GLN A 109 5.04 11.67 2.32
N GLN A 110 5.10 11.53 1.00
CA GLN A 110 5.43 12.63 0.11
C GLN A 110 4.19 13.52 -0.06
N ILE A 111 4.32 14.78 0.34
CA ILE A 111 3.23 15.76 0.37
C ILE A 111 2.48 15.86 -0.97
N LYS A 112 3.20 15.81 -2.10
CA LYS A 112 2.63 15.85 -3.46
C LYS A 112 1.63 14.73 -3.71
N TYR A 113 1.98 13.50 -3.32
CA TYR A 113 1.14 12.33 -3.57
C TYR A 113 0.00 12.23 -2.56
N ARG A 114 0.28 12.54 -1.28
CA ARG A 114 -0.75 12.64 -0.25
C ARG A 114 -1.82 13.64 -0.66
N ARG A 115 -1.42 14.84 -1.09
CA ARG A 115 -2.30 15.89 -1.58
C ARG A 115 -3.17 15.40 -2.73
N ARG A 116 -2.57 14.78 -3.75
CA ARG A 116 -3.31 14.23 -4.91
C ARG A 116 -4.39 13.23 -4.46
N VAL A 117 -4.05 12.31 -3.55
CA VAL A 117 -5.00 11.29 -3.07
C VAL A 117 -6.12 11.92 -2.22
N VAL A 118 -5.79 12.90 -1.37
CA VAL A 118 -6.77 13.63 -0.55
C VAL A 118 -7.78 14.39 -1.40
N VAL A 119 -7.31 15.10 -2.42
CA VAL A 119 -8.17 15.80 -3.39
C VAL A 119 -9.12 14.82 -4.08
N TYR A 120 -8.58 13.70 -4.57
CA TYR A 120 -9.37 12.68 -5.26
C TYR A 120 -10.44 12.04 -4.36
N GLU A 121 -10.09 11.63 -3.14
CA GLU A 121 -11.05 11.07 -2.19
C GLU A 121 -12.10 12.11 -1.77
N THR A 122 -11.70 13.36 -1.54
CA THR A 122 -12.62 14.47 -1.24
C THR A 122 -13.65 14.65 -2.36
N TYR A 123 -13.19 14.73 -3.61
CA TYR A 123 -14.04 14.87 -4.78
C TYR A 123 -15.04 13.71 -4.89
N ARG A 124 -14.56 12.47 -4.72
CA ARG A 124 -15.41 11.27 -4.76
C ARG A 124 -16.51 11.29 -3.71
N GLU A 125 -16.19 11.68 -2.48
CA GLU A 125 -17.16 11.76 -1.40
C GLU A 125 -18.20 12.86 -1.64
N VAL A 126 -17.76 14.05 -2.06
CA VAL A 126 -18.63 15.16 -2.43
C VAL A 126 -19.58 14.77 -3.56
N HIS A 127 -19.06 14.15 -4.62
CA HIS A 127 -19.87 13.69 -5.75
C HIS A 127 -20.86 12.58 -5.37
N ARG A 128 -20.47 11.67 -4.46
CA ARG A 128 -21.38 10.66 -3.91
C ARG A 128 -22.54 11.31 -3.17
N MET A 129 -22.25 12.29 -2.30
CA MET A 129 -23.27 13.01 -1.54
C MET A 129 -24.19 13.83 -2.45
N ARG A 130 -23.64 14.53 -3.45
CA ARG A 130 -24.40 15.28 -4.47
C ARG A 130 -25.37 14.36 -5.21
N ARG A 131 -24.89 13.20 -5.68
CA ARG A 131 -25.74 12.22 -6.38
C ARG A 131 -26.87 11.70 -5.49
N LYS A 132 -26.57 11.35 -4.23
CA LYS A 132 -27.59 10.89 -3.27
C LYS A 132 -28.64 11.97 -3.01
N TYR A 133 -28.21 13.22 -2.87
CA TYR A 133 -29.08 14.38 -2.68
C TYR A 133 -30.02 14.59 -3.88
N LYS A 134 -29.49 14.57 -5.11
CA LYS A 134 -30.29 14.66 -6.33
C LYS A 134 -31.33 13.56 -6.45
N MET A 135 -30.93 12.31 -6.21
CA MET A 135 -31.89 11.20 -6.26
C MET A 135 -32.99 11.40 -5.21
N GLY A 136 -32.65 11.83 -4.00
CA GLY A 136 -33.62 12.16 -2.96
C GLY A 136 -34.64 13.23 -3.42
N LEU A 137 -34.18 14.28 -4.11
CA LEU A 137 -35.08 15.31 -4.67
C LEU A 137 -36.02 14.72 -5.73
N THR A 138 -35.51 13.93 -6.67
CA THR A 138 -36.34 13.30 -7.73
C THR A 138 -37.39 12.36 -7.13
N TRP A 139 -37.08 11.65 -6.03
CA TRP A 139 -38.06 10.83 -5.32
C TRP A 139 -39.14 11.66 -4.63
N CYS A 140 -38.79 12.78 -3.99
CA CYS A 140 -39.78 13.69 -3.38
C CYS A 140 -40.68 14.38 -4.42
N GLU A 141 -40.14 14.72 -5.60
CA GLU A 141 -40.92 15.29 -6.71
C GLU A 141 -41.93 14.27 -7.30
N LEU A 142 -41.58 12.98 -7.34
CA LEU A 142 -42.47 11.91 -7.78
C LEU A 142 -43.58 11.56 -6.76
N GLU A 143 -43.34 11.80 -5.46
CA GLU A 143 -44.33 11.58 -4.40
C GLU A 143 -45.29 12.77 -4.21
N ALA A 144 -44.93 13.96 -4.71
CA ALA A 144 -45.73 15.18 -4.58
C ALA A 144 -46.83 15.34 -5.65
N ASP A 145 -46.91 14.45 -6.64
CA ASP A 145 -47.93 14.49 -7.68
C ASP A 145 -49.26 13.87 -7.15
N PRO A 146 -50.40 14.60 -7.19
CA PRO A 146 -51.67 14.08 -6.69
C PRO A 146 -52.08 12.81 -7.45
N GLU A 147 -52.61 11.82 -6.72
CA GLU A 147 -52.94 10.50 -7.25
C GLU A 147 -53.77 10.53 -8.55
N ASP A 148 -53.12 10.27 -9.69
CA ASP A 148 -53.78 9.84 -10.92
C ASP A 148 -53.81 8.29 -10.95
N PRO A 149 -54.99 7.67 -10.73
CA PRO A 149 -55.12 6.22 -10.63
C PRO A 149 -54.83 5.47 -11.93
N ASP A 150 -54.74 6.15 -13.08
CA ASP A 150 -54.56 5.51 -14.40
C ASP A 150 -53.13 5.61 -14.97
N ASN A 151 -52.13 6.09 -14.22
CA ASN A 151 -50.76 6.25 -14.75
C ASN A 151 -50.04 4.90 -14.99
N PRO A 152 -49.77 4.50 -16.26
CA PRO A 152 -49.18 3.20 -16.58
C PRO A 152 -47.71 3.04 -16.19
N ARG A 153 -47.02 4.12 -15.74
CA ARG A 153 -45.61 4.09 -15.33
C ARG A 153 -45.35 3.34 -14.03
N ARG A 154 -46.37 3.02 -13.23
CA ARG A 154 -46.21 2.28 -11.95
C ARG A 154 -45.86 0.80 -12.10
N LYS A 155 -46.00 0.19 -13.28
CA LYS A 155 -45.75 -1.26 -13.45
C LYS A 155 -44.27 -1.66 -13.52
N PHE A 156 -43.33 -0.71 -13.59
CA PHE A 156 -41.90 -1.01 -13.81
C PHE A 156 -40.96 -0.67 -12.64
N THR A 157 -41.47 -0.21 -11.49
CA THR A 157 -40.61 0.17 -10.34
C THR A 157 -40.50 -0.89 -9.24
N SER A 158 -41.24 -2.01 -9.34
CA SER A 158 -41.26 -3.06 -8.30
C SER A 158 -40.01 -3.96 -8.25
N GLY A 159 -38.98 -3.69 -9.08
CA GLY A 159 -37.82 -4.57 -9.24
C GLY A 159 -36.44 -3.96 -9.00
N LEU A 160 -36.31 -2.67 -8.66
CA LEU A 160 -34.98 -2.12 -8.37
C LEU A 160 -34.54 -2.47 -6.95
N PRO A 161 -33.34 -3.06 -6.75
CA PRO A 161 -32.85 -3.34 -5.42
C PRO A 161 -32.62 -2.03 -4.67
N SER A 162 -33.23 -1.92 -3.49
CA SER A 162 -32.93 -0.88 -2.52
C SER A 162 -31.41 -0.88 -2.25
N PRO A 163 -30.70 0.26 -2.36
CA PRO A 163 -29.29 0.32 -2.04
C PRO A 163 -29.10 -0.08 -0.58
N GLN A 164 -28.49 -1.24 -0.34
CA GLN A 164 -28.16 -1.64 1.03
C GLN A 164 -27.13 -0.66 1.60
N PRO A 165 -27.39 -0.05 2.78
CA PRO A 165 -26.47 0.91 3.36
C PRO A 165 -25.17 0.25 3.83
N LEU A 166 -24.05 0.91 3.60
CA LEU A 166 -22.77 0.65 4.27
C LEU A 166 -22.92 1.00 5.76
N LYS A 167 -23.26 0.00 6.58
CA LYS A 167 -23.90 0.16 7.91
C LYS A 167 -23.08 0.84 9.00
N GLU A 168 -21.76 1.03 8.83
CA GLU A 168 -20.90 1.57 9.90
C GLU A 168 -20.45 3.02 9.68
N ALA A 169 -20.23 3.44 8.42
CA ALA A 169 -19.80 4.81 8.12
C ALA A 169 -20.96 5.84 8.20
N GLU A 170 -22.21 5.39 8.06
CA GLU A 170 -23.36 6.30 8.08
C GLU A 170 -23.74 6.77 9.50
N LYS A 171 -23.50 5.94 10.54
CA LYS A 171 -23.79 6.30 11.95
C LYS A 171 -22.91 7.42 12.50
N SER A 172 -21.62 7.47 12.16
CA SER A 172 -20.72 8.56 12.59
C SER A 172 -21.05 9.89 11.91
N THR A 173 -21.69 9.83 10.74
CA THR A 173 -22.06 11.04 9.98
C THR A 173 -23.37 11.69 10.43
N GLU A 174 -24.25 11.05 11.20
CA GLU A 174 -25.51 11.69 11.65
C GLU A 174 -25.29 12.95 12.49
N MET A 175 -24.18 13.00 13.26
CA MET A 175 -23.82 14.13 14.13
C MET A 175 -23.10 15.27 13.40
N THR A 176 -22.82 15.11 12.10
CA THR A 176 -22.09 16.11 11.31
C THR A 176 -23.04 16.94 10.45
N PRO A 177 -22.70 18.22 10.18
CA PRO A 177 -23.50 19.09 9.32
C PRO A 177 -23.88 18.41 8.00
N LYS A 178 -25.17 18.45 7.65
CA LYS A 178 -25.66 17.85 6.41
C LYS A 178 -25.26 18.71 5.21
N PRO A 179 -25.07 18.12 4.02
CA PRO A 179 -24.96 18.87 2.79
C PRO A 179 -26.21 19.74 2.54
N PHE A 180 -26.04 20.89 1.90
CA PHE A 180 -27.10 21.86 1.65
C PHE A 180 -26.92 22.56 0.30
N CYS A 181 -27.96 23.23 -0.19
CA CYS A 181 -27.91 24.04 -1.41
C CYS A 181 -28.15 25.52 -1.12
N ILE A 182 -27.48 26.38 -1.88
CA ILE A 182 -27.81 27.81 -1.97
C ILE A 182 -27.83 28.14 -3.46
N GLY A 183 -29.03 28.42 -3.99
CA GLY A 183 -29.23 28.54 -5.43
C GLY A 183 -28.95 27.22 -6.16
N ASP A 184 -28.16 27.27 -7.22
CA ASP A 184 -27.71 26.14 -8.05
C ASP A 184 -26.45 25.44 -7.52
N LYS A 185 -25.90 25.91 -6.39
CA LYS A 185 -24.67 25.37 -5.78
C LYS A 185 -25.00 24.40 -4.64
N PHE A 186 -24.30 23.27 -4.65
CA PHE A 186 -24.33 22.24 -3.62
C PHE A 186 -23.07 22.34 -2.72
N TYR A 187 -23.28 22.36 -1.42
CA TYR A 187 -22.24 22.55 -0.41
C TYR A 187 -22.11 21.32 0.48
N VAL A 188 -20.87 20.87 0.68
CA VAL A 188 -20.53 19.79 1.60
C VAL A 188 -19.56 20.30 2.67
N PRO A 189 -19.98 20.40 3.94
CA PRO A 189 -19.12 20.85 5.04
C PRO A 189 -17.87 19.99 5.20
N LEU A 190 -16.71 20.60 5.49
CA LEU A 190 -15.46 19.84 5.64
C LEU A 190 -15.52 18.84 6.81
N GLU A 191 -16.25 19.19 7.88
CA GLU A 191 -16.52 18.32 9.03
C GLU A 191 -17.27 17.04 8.60
N ARG A 192 -18.11 17.14 7.56
CA ARG A 192 -18.82 16.01 6.97
C ARG A 192 -17.89 15.16 6.11
N ILE A 193 -17.01 15.79 5.33
CA ILE A 193 -16.06 15.10 4.44
C ILE A 193 -15.05 14.32 5.27
N ILE A 194 -14.48 14.93 6.32
CA ILE A 194 -13.49 14.26 7.17
C ILE A 194 -14.08 13.15 8.02
N ALA A 195 -15.39 13.14 8.25
CA ALA A 195 -16.04 12.03 8.95
C ALA A 195 -15.98 10.72 8.13
N TYR A 196 -15.68 10.79 6.83
CA TYR A 196 -15.44 9.61 6.01
C TYR A 196 -14.08 8.98 6.36
N PRO A 197 -14.05 7.68 6.76
CA PRO A 197 -12.83 7.07 7.30
C PRO A 197 -11.58 7.19 6.43
N LYS A 198 -11.72 7.09 5.11
CA LYS A 198 -10.57 7.21 4.19
C LYS A 198 -9.99 8.62 4.16
N VAL A 199 -10.84 9.65 4.14
CA VAL A 199 -10.38 11.04 4.17
C VAL A 199 -9.77 11.36 5.54
N LYS A 200 -10.41 10.90 6.63
CA LYS A 200 -9.87 11.03 7.99
C LYS A 200 -8.47 10.47 8.12
N HIS A 201 -8.25 9.28 7.57
CA HIS A 201 -6.95 8.60 7.62
C HIS A 201 -5.85 9.36 6.87
N LEU A 202 -6.19 10.08 5.80
CA LEU A 202 -5.22 10.78 4.95
C LEU A 202 -4.81 12.16 5.48
N CYS A 203 -5.70 12.87 6.19
CA CYS A 203 -5.50 14.27 6.57
C CYS A 203 -5.60 14.53 8.08
N GLY A 204 -6.02 13.56 8.89
CA GLY A 204 -6.08 13.67 10.36
C GLY A 204 -7.14 14.62 10.92
N ASN A 205 -7.13 15.90 10.52
CA ASN A 205 -8.01 16.98 10.98
C ASN A 205 -8.50 17.88 9.83
N VAL A 206 -9.45 18.78 10.14
CA VAL A 206 -10.13 19.63 9.16
C VAL A 206 -9.20 20.68 8.59
N GLU A 207 -8.28 21.21 9.39
CA GLU A 207 -7.29 22.21 9.00
C GLU A 207 -6.35 21.67 7.92
N GLU A 208 -5.84 20.45 8.11
CA GLU A 208 -4.97 19.77 7.15
C GLU A 208 -5.74 19.33 5.90
N LEU A 209 -6.99 18.85 6.04
CA LEU A 209 -7.87 18.61 4.90
C LEU A 209 -8.03 19.89 4.06
N ARG A 210 -8.40 21.00 4.69
CA ARG A 210 -8.58 22.30 4.04
C ARG A 210 -7.32 22.74 3.31
N ALA A 211 -6.16 22.66 3.97
CA ALA A 211 -4.88 23.05 3.39
C ALA A 211 -4.51 22.20 2.16
N LEU A 212 -4.79 20.90 2.18
CA LEU A 212 -4.44 19.99 1.08
C LEU A 212 -5.35 20.18 -0.15
N ILE A 213 -6.62 20.55 0.04
CA ILE A 213 -7.58 20.70 -1.04
C ILE A 213 -7.72 22.13 -1.58
N ALA A 214 -7.24 23.15 -0.85
CA ALA A 214 -7.49 24.56 -1.13
C ALA A 214 -7.24 24.98 -2.59
N ASP A 215 -6.11 24.58 -3.19
CA ASP A 215 -5.83 25.00 -4.59
C ASP A 215 -6.43 24.07 -5.66
N ALA A 216 -7.20 23.06 -5.29
CA ALA A 216 -7.71 22.04 -6.21
C ALA A 216 -9.23 21.85 -6.17
N VAL A 217 -9.89 22.33 -5.11
CA VAL A 217 -11.34 22.19 -4.90
C VAL A 217 -11.91 23.54 -4.53
N GLU A 218 -13.04 23.91 -5.12
CA GLU A 218 -13.73 25.16 -4.78
C GLU A 218 -14.28 25.08 -3.36
N LEU A 219 -13.86 26.02 -2.52
CA LEU A 219 -14.37 26.19 -1.16
C LEU A 219 -15.25 27.45 -1.11
N ASN A 220 -16.22 27.45 -0.20
CA ASN A 220 -17.00 28.65 0.09
C ASN A 220 -16.12 29.76 0.72
N CYS A 221 -16.65 30.99 0.83
CA CYS A 221 -15.89 32.15 1.31
C CYS A 221 -15.26 31.96 2.71
N SER A 222 -15.88 31.16 3.58
CA SER A 222 -15.36 30.85 4.92
C SER A 222 -14.38 29.67 4.95
N GLY A 223 -14.15 28.99 3.83
CA GLY A 223 -13.32 27.79 3.74
C GLY A 223 -13.87 26.60 4.56
N SER A 224 -15.15 26.60 4.91
CA SER A 224 -15.78 25.60 5.77
C SER A 224 -16.55 24.52 5.01
N ALA A 225 -16.80 24.71 3.71
CA ALA A 225 -17.47 23.72 2.88
C ALA A 225 -16.89 23.69 1.46
N VAL A 226 -16.84 22.50 0.87
CA VAL A 226 -16.62 22.31 -0.57
C VAL A 226 -17.89 22.71 -1.30
N GLN A 227 -17.74 23.49 -2.36
CA GLN A 227 -18.79 23.96 -3.24
C GLN A 227 -18.66 23.30 -4.60
N VAL A 228 -19.75 22.75 -5.11
CA VAL A 228 -19.85 22.21 -6.48
C VAL A 228 -21.19 22.61 -7.07
N ASP A 229 -21.29 22.69 -8.39
CA ASP A 229 -22.60 22.87 -9.02
C ASP A 229 -23.50 21.68 -8.73
N LEU A 230 -24.77 21.95 -8.43
CA LEU A 230 -25.76 20.89 -8.32
C LEU A 230 -25.98 20.31 -9.72
N ASP A 231 -26.32 21.15 -10.71
CA ASP A 231 -26.80 20.70 -12.03
C ASP A 231 -25.76 20.56 -13.14
N HIS A 232 -24.51 20.90 -12.88
CA HIS A 232 -23.46 20.73 -13.88
C HIS A 232 -23.02 19.26 -14.00
N TYR A 233 -23.29 18.69 -15.18
CA TYR A 233 -22.68 17.45 -15.68
C TYR A 233 -21.27 17.77 -16.19
N ALA A 234 -20.33 18.01 -15.28
CA ALA A 234 -18.92 17.83 -15.60
C ALA A 234 -18.54 16.40 -15.21
N ASP A 235 -18.69 15.47 -16.15
CA ASP A 235 -17.93 14.22 -16.16
C ASP A 235 -16.51 14.57 -16.60
N CYS A 236 -15.57 14.55 -15.64
CA CYS A 236 -14.13 14.41 -15.84
C CYS A 236 -13.55 13.71 -14.62
#